data_AF-A0A920UHZ4-F1
#
_entry.id   AF-A0A920UHZ4-F1
#
_cell.length_a   1.000
_cell.length_b   1.000
_cell.length_c   1.000
_cell.angle_alpha   90.00
_cell.angle_beta   90.00
_cell.angle_gamma   90.00
#
_symmetry.space_group_name_H-M   'P 1'
#
loop_
_entity.id
_entity.type
_entity.pdbx_description
1 polymer ?
#
loop_
_entity_poly.entity_id
_entity_poly.type
_entity_poly.pdbx_seq_one_letter_code
_entity_poly.pdbx_strand_id
1 'polypeptide(L)'
;METFLEKPLESLASKALVVELMDSHGLKKLEMREGGGFDEHDHDDHDEGGHKEHDEDGHKEHEDHSEEEHDNHAEESHDDHGHGKFDVHVWLDPENAKVMANEIMEALKKVDPENAKKYETNTKKVVANLNRLVAEVSAKMTTLKGKGFVVFHDAYQYFEERFSLKAVGSIHCIT
;
A
#
# COMPACT_ATOMS: atom_id res chain seq x y z
N MET A 1 2.63 7.06 -1.43
CA MET A 1 3.20 5.73 -1.76
C MET A 1 3.35 4.97 -0.44
N GLU A 2 3.60 3.66 -0.41
CA GLU A 2 4.00 3.03 0.85
C GLU A 2 5.42 3.52 1.21
N THR A 3 5.53 4.39 2.22
CA THR A 3 6.75 5.19 2.52
C THR A 3 7.99 4.33 2.78
N PHE A 4 7.81 3.08 3.23
CA PHE A 4 8.90 2.13 3.44
C PHE A 4 9.59 1.66 2.15
N LEU A 5 8.97 1.84 0.97
CA LEU A 5 9.54 1.45 -0.33
C LEU A 5 10.38 2.54 -0.98
N GLU A 6 10.24 3.81 -0.58
CA GLU A 6 10.91 4.94 -1.23
C GLU A 6 12.43 4.82 -1.18
N LYS A 7 13.00 4.66 0.03
CA LYS A 7 14.46 4.48 0.22
C LYS A 7 15.03 3.22 -0.46
N PRO A 8 14.38 2.03 -0.41
CA PRO A 8 14.77 0.89 -1.24
C PRO A 8 14.77 1.16 -2.74
N LEU A 9 13.78 1.89 -3.27
CA LEU A 9 13.70 2.22 -4.69
C LEU A 9 14.83 3.16 -5.14
N GLU A 10 15.20 4.14 -4.32
CA GLU A 10 16.36 5.01 -4.57
C GLU A 10 17.68 4.22 -4.67
N SER A 11 17.79 3.11 -3.93
CA SER A 11 18.98 2.25 -3.92
C SER A 11 19.06 1.27 -5.12
N LEU A 12 18.06 1.24 -5.99
CA LEU A 12 18.05 0.35 -7.16
C LEU A 12 19.19 0.66 -8.12
N ALA A 13 19.66 -0.38 -8.82
CA ALA A 13 20.59 -0.21 -9.92
C ALA A 13 20.01 0.74 -10.98
N SER A 14 20.82 1.67 -11.50
CA SER A 14 20.43 2.75 -12.43
C SER A 14 19.86 2.32 -13.79
N LYS A 15 19.66 1.01 -14.00
CA LYS A 15 19.02 0.39 -15.17
C LYS A 15 17.75 -0.40 -14.82
N ALA A 16 17.31 -0.38 -13.57
CA ALA A 16 16.08 -1.02 -13.14
C ALA A 16 14.87 -0.32 -13.78
N LEU A 17 13.89 -1.12 -14.22
CA LEU A 17 12.59 -0.63 -14.67
C LEU A 17 11.61 -0.73 -13.49
N VAL A 18 11.20 0.42 -12.96
CA VAL A 18 10.09 0.51 -12.00
C VAL A 18 8.77 0.51 -12.79
N VAL A 19 7.76 -0.20 -12.28
CA VAL A 19 6.43 -0.32 -12.90
C VAL A 19 5.36 -0.15 -11.82
N GLU A 20 4.66 0.98 -11.86
CA GLU A 20 3.63 1.33 -10.88
C GLU A 20 2.28 0.72 -11.27
N LEU A 21 2.02 -0.50 -10.79
CA LEU A 21 0.86 -1.28 -11.20
C LEU A 21 -0.48 -0.59 -10.85
N MET A 22 -0.52 0.22 -9.79
CA MET A 22 -1.70 0.99 -9.40
C MET A 22 -2.09 2.06 -10.45
N ASP A 23 -1.16 2.46 -11.31
CA ASP A 23 -1.38 3.42 -12.42
C ASP A 23 -1.50 2.75 -13.79
N SER A 24 -1.62 1.41 -13.83
CA SER A 24 -1.92 0.67 -15.06
C SER A 24 -3.19 1.19 -15.74
N HIS A 25 -3.14 1.41 -17.06
CA HIS A 25 -4.28 1.93 -17.81
C HIS A 25 -5.48 0.97 -17.76
N GLY A 26 -6.66 1.50 -17.41
CA GLY A 26 -7.90 0.72 -17.30
C GLY A 26 -8.08 -0.02 -15.97
N LEU A 27 -7.17 0.17 -15.00
CA LEU A 27 -7.36 -0.32 -13.64
C LEU A 27 -8.47 0.48 -12.94
N LYS A 28 -9.39 -0.23 -12.28
CA LYS A 28 -10.43 0.38 -11.46
C LYS A 28 -9.86 0.75 -10.09
N LYS A 29 -10.01 2.00 -9.68
CA LYS A 29 -9.65 2.49 -8.33
C LYS A 29 -10.91 2.78 -7.53
N LEU A 30 -10.89 2.43 -6.25
CA LEU A 30 -11.87 2.82 -5.24
C LEU A 30 -11.18 3.81 -4.29
N GLU A 31 -11.91 4.79 -3.81
CA GLU A 31 -11.43 5.71 -2.77
C GLU A 31 -11.36 4.97 -1.43
N MET A 32 -10.51 5.42 -0.50
CA MET A 32 -10.52 4.91 0.87
C MET A 32 -11.92 5.05 1.49
N ARG A 33 -12.34 4.10 2.34
CA ARG A 33 -13.63 4.21 3.04
C ARG A 33 -13.40 4.82 4.41
N GLU A 34 -14.14 5.89 4.69
CA GLU A 34 -14.05 6.61 5.96
C GLU A 34 -15.28 6.35 6.83
N GLY A 35 -15.03 5.99 8.09
CA GLY A 35 -15.99 6.04 9.19
C GLY A 35 -17.04 4.93 9.28
N GLY A 36 -17.90 5.06 10.30
CA GLY A 36 -18.96 4.10 10.59
C GLY A 36 -18.42 2.84 11.28
N GLY A 37 -18.42 1.71 10.57
CA GLY A 37 -17.83 0.46 11.07
C GLY A 37 -16.36 0.28 10.68
N PHE A 38 -15.77 1.26 10.00
CA PHE A 38 -14.47 1.19 9.36
C PHE A 38 -13.64 2.43 9.72
N ASP A 39 -13.47 2.67 11.03
CA ASP A 39 -12.60 3.76 11.48
C ASP A 39 -11.14 3.48 11.11
N GLU A 40 -10.47 4.53 10.65
CA GLU A 40 -9.05 4.54 10.35
C GLU A 40 -8.24 4.59 11.66
N HIS A 41 -7.01 4.09 11.61
CA HIS A 41 -6.07 4.31 12.69
C HIS A 41 -5.49 5.71 12.55
N ASP A 42 -5.80 6.56 13.53
CA ASP A 42 -4.91 7.64 13.92
C ASP A 42 -3.57 6.98 14.28
N HIS A 43 -2.52 7.28 13.50
CA HIS A 43 -1.16 6.90 13.87
C HIS A 43 -0.72 7.85 14.96
N ASP A 44 -1.06 7.53 16.21
CA ASP A 44 -0.49 8.16 17.40
C ASP A 44 1.04 8.05 17.29
N ASP A 45 1.67 9.13 16.81
CA ASP A 45 3.11 9.33 16.91
C ASP A 45 3.42 9.35 18.40
N HIS A 46 3.99 8.26 18.90
CA HIS A 46 4.60 8.19 20.21
C HIS A 46 5.83 9.10 20.24
N ASP A 47 5.60 10.41 20.35
CA ASP A 47 6.57 11.39 20.82
C ASP A 47 6.93 11.01 22.27
N GLU A 48 8.00 10.21 22.39
CA GLU A 48 8.58 9.74 23.64
C GLU A 48 9.14 10.93 24.44
N GLY A 49 8.22 11.58 25.15
CA GLY A 49 8.40 12.17 26.48
C GLY A 49 9.76 12.81 26.74
N GLY A 50 9.84 14.13 26.53
CA GLY A 50 10.97 14.94 26.96
C GLY A 50 11.28 14.79 28.46
N HIS A 51 12.21 13.89 28.79
CA HIS A 51 12.70 13.69 30.15
C HIS A 51 13.55 14.88 30.61
N LYS A 52 12.92 15.77 31.38
CA LYS A 52 13.63 16.70 32.27
C LYS A 52 13.81 16.06 33.64
N GLU A 53 15.04 15.74 34.01
CA GLU A 53 15.43 15.53 35.41
C GLU A 53 16.64 16.41 35.77
N HIS A 54 16.76 16.71 37.06
CA HIS A 54 17.58 17.81 37.60
C HIS A 54 18.74 17.28 38.46
N ASP A 55 19.86 18.02 38.39
CA ASP A 55 20.89 18.28 39.41
C ASP A 55 21.88 17.20 39.92
N GLU A 56 23.16 17.52 39.67
CA GLU A 56 24.40 17.30 40.47
C GLU A 56 24.87 15.84 40.74
N ASP A 57 26.17 15.49 40.73
CA ASP A 57 27.40 16.24 41.02
C ASP A 57 28.68 15.52 40.45
N GLY A 58 29.82 16.22 40.30
CA GLY A 58 31.17 15.59 40.38
C GLY A 58 32.05 15.35 39.11
N HIS A 59 32.98 16.30 38.86
CA HIS A 59 34.36 16.14 38.31
C HIS A 59 34.67 15.96 36.78
N LYS A 60 35.25 17.04 36.20
CA LYS A 60 36.59 17.18 35.51
C LYS A 60 37.06 16.10 34.51
N GLU A 61 37.72 16.40 33.38
CA GLU A 61 38.29 17.63 32.76
C GLU A 61 38.62 17.29 31.29
N HIS A 62 38.38 18.17 30.29
CA HIS A 62 39.27 18.49 29.16
C HIS A 62 38.65 19.48 28.14
N GLU A 63 39.52 20.34 27.59
CA GLU A 63 39.31 21.33 26.49
C GLU A 63 39.25 20.61 25.12
N ASP A 64 38.88 21.16 23.95
CA ASP A 64 38.81 22.55 23.44
C ASP A 64 37.90 22.65 22.17
N HIS A 65 37.64 23.87 21.67
CA HIS A 65 37.02 24.28 20.38
C HIS A 65 35.48 24.15 20.21
N SER A 66 34.72 25.04 19.55
CA SER A 66 34.66 26.51 19.34
C SER A 66 33.68 26.75 18.17
N GLU A 67 32.62 27.53 18.43
CA GLU A 67 32.12 28.65 17.58
C GLU A 67 31.52 28.41 16.16
N GLU A 68 30.60 29.33 15.79
CA GLU A 68 29.81 29.47 14.52
C GLU A 68 28.81 28.32 14.18
N GLU A 69 27.53 28.55 13.87
CA GLU A 69 26.59 29.69 14.02
C GLU A 69 25.12 29.18 13.96
N HIS A 70 24.10 30.01 14.26
CA HIS A 70 22.68 29.74 13.99
C HIS A 70 22.33 29.84 12.49
N ASP A 71 21.42 28.99 11.99
CA ASP A 71 20.54 29.37 10.89
C ASP A 71 19.09 28.92 11.12
N ASN A 72 18.15 29.81 10.83
CA ASN A 72 16.72 29.61 11.06
C ASN A 72 16.05 29.11 9.78
N HIS A 73 15.85 27.80 9.66
CA HIS A 73 14.95 27.27 8.65
C HIS A 73 13.51 27.33 9.14
N ALA A 74 12.77 28.27 8.55
CA ALA A 74 11.35 28.48 8.80
C ALA A 74 10.52 27.27 8.35
N GLU A 75 9.59 26.84 9.21
CA GLU A 75 8.17 26.59 8.89
C GLU A 75 7.84 26.28 7.41
N GLU A 76 8.35 25.16 6.87
CA GLU A 76 7.71 24.52 5.71
C GLU A 76 6.59 23.61 6.20
N SER A 77 5.47 24.25 6.54
CA SER A 77 4.17 23.57 6.52
C SER A 77 3.89 23.12 5.09
N HIS A 78 4.10 21.82 4.81
CA HIS A 78 3.40 20.98 3.83
C HIS A 78 4.14 19.64 3.67
N ASP A 79 3.64 18.57 4.27
CA ASP A 79 2.96 17.56 3.45
C ASP A 79 1.91 16.78 4.24
N ASP A 80 0.90 16.30 3.53
CA ASP A 80 -0.24 15.55 4.06
C ASP A 80 0.21 14.16 4.52
N HIS A 81 -0.02 13.79 5.79
CA HIS A 81 0.51 12.56 6.37
C HIS A 81 -0.19 11.29 5.82
N GLY A 82 0.30 10.80 4.68
CA GLY A 82 0.47 9.37 4.41
C GLY A 82 -0.75 8.56 3.93
N HIS A 83 -1.98 9.05 4.09
CA HIS A 83 -3.17 8.30 3.67
C HIS A 83 -3.51 8.55 2.20
N GLY A 84 -3.01 7.67 1.32
CA GLY A 84 -3.27 7.76 -0.11
C GLY A 84 -4.76 7.68 -0.44
N LYS A 85 -5.27 8.65 -1.22
CA LYS A 85 -6.69 8.81 -1.63
C LYS A 85 -7.43 7.52 -2.05
N PHE A 86 -6.73 6.52 -2.57
CA PHE A 86 -7.32 5.32 -3.13
C PHE A 86 -6.91 4.06 -2.35
N ASP A 87 -7.85 3.15 -2.17
CA ASP A 87 -7.60 1.82 -1.63
C ASP A 87 -6.56 1.08 -2.48
N VAL A 88 -5.44 0.75 -1.85
CA VAL A 88 -4.27 0.08 -2.46
C VAL A 88 -4.52 -1.39 -2.78
N HIS A 89 -5.56 -2.02 -2.22
CA HIS A 89 -5.84 -3.46 -2.38
C HIS A 89 -6.44 -3.84 -3.75
N VAL A 90 -6.08 -3.10 -4.80
CA VAL A 90 -6.55 -3.18 -6.19
C VAL A 90 -6.55 -4.60 -6.77
N TRP A 91 -5.65 -5.47 -6.30
CA TRP A 91 -5.50 -6.85 -6.76
C TRP A 91 -6.64 -7.78 -6.33
N LEU A 92 -7.48 -7.37 -5.38
CA LEU A 92 -8.63 -8.14 -4.92
C LEU A 92 -9.83 -8.08 -5.88
N ASP A 93 -9.81 -7.20 -6.89
CA ASP A 93 -10.63 -7.35 -8.09
C ASP A 93 -9.89 -8.22 -9.13
N PRO A 94 -10.39 -9.41 -9.48
CA PRO A 94 -9.80 -10.26 -10.52
C PRO A 94 -9.77 -9.62 -11.91
N GLU A 95 -10.55 -8.57 -12.21
CA GLU A 95 -10.40 -7.81 -13.46
C GLU A 95 -9.17 -6.88 -13.42
N ASN A 96 -8.95 -6.17 -12.31
CA ASN A 96 -7.71 -5.40 -12.08
C ASN A 96 -6.48 -6.31 -12.13
N ALA A 97 -6.57 -7.52 -11.56
CA ALA A 97 -5.50 -8.51 -11.64
C ALA A 97 -5.15 -8.92 -13.08
N LYS A 98 -6.11 -8.90 -14.02
CA LYS A 98 -5.83 -9.11 -15.46
C LYS A 98 -5.13 -7.91 -16.09
N VAL A 99 -5.54 -6.69 -15.73
CA VAL A 99 -4.89 -5.45 -16.20
C VAL A 99 -3.42 -5.46 -15.78
N MET A 100 -3.14 -5.66 -14.49
CA MET A 100 -1.77 -5.73 -13.96
C MET A 100 -0.96 -6.88 -14.57
N ALA A 101 -1.57 -8.06 -14.81
CA ALA A 101 -0.89 -9.17 -15.48
C ALA A 101 -0.51 -8.88 -16.95
N ASN A 102 -1.23 -7.98 -17.63
CA ASN A 102 -0.85 -7.49 -18.96
C ASN A 102 0.25 -6.43 -18.88
N GLU A 103 0.20 -5.51 -17.90
CA GLU A 103 1.24 -4.49 -17.71
C GLU A 103 2.59 -5.13 -17.38
N ILE A 104 2.61 -6.09 -16.43
CA ILE A 104 3.79 -6.89 -16.10
C ILE A 104 4.32 -7.63 -17.34
N MET A 105 3.43 -8.15 -18.19
CA MET A 105 3.82 -8.86 -19.42
C MET A 105 4.52 -7.93 -20.42
N GLU A 106 3.98 -6.74 -20.68
CA GLU A 106 4.61 -5.78 -21.61
C GLU A 106 5.92 -5.21 -21.03
N ALA A 107 5.98 -4.94 -19.74
CA ALA A 107 7.23 -4.58 -19.06
C ALA A 107 8.31 -5.67 -19.19
N LEU A 108 7.94 -6.94 -18.93
CA LEU A 108 8.84 -8.09 -19.10
C LEU A 108 9.28 -8.27 -20.56
N LYS A 109 8.38 -8.12 -21.53
CA LYS A 109 8.71 -8.16 -22.97
C LYS A 109 9.70 -7.07 -23.39
N LYS A 110 9.66 -5.90 -22.74
CA LYS A 110 10.56 -4.77 -23.00
C LYS A 110 11.98 -5.03 -22.49
N VAL A 111 12.14 -5.73 -21.37
CA VAL A 111 13.45 -6.00 -20.74
C VAL A 111 14.06 -7.36 -21.11
N ASP A 112 13.22 -8.36 -21.46
CA ASP A 112 13.62 -9.67 -21.96
C ASP A 112 12.79 -10.04 -23.22
N PRO A 113 13.17 -9.51 -24.40
CA PRO A 113 12.46 -9.79 -25.65
C PRO A 113 12.59 -11.25 -26.12
N GLU A 114 13.66 -11.96 -25.72
CA GLU A 114 13.89 -13.36 -26.10
C GLU A 114 12.82 -14.28 -25.50
N ASN A 115 12.38 -13.99 -24.26
CA ASN A 115 11.30 -14.71 -23.59
C ASN A 115 9.89 -14.16 -23.87
N ALA A 116 9.70 -13.17 -24.74
CA ALA A 116 8.41 -12.50 -24.98
C ALA A 116 7.22 -13.46 -25.15
N LYS A 117 7.35 -14.50 -25.98
CA LYS A 117 6.30 -15.52 -26.23
C LYS A 117 5.92 -16.32 -24.98
N LYS A 118 6.87 -16.50 -24.04
CA LYS A 118 6.65 -17.20 -22.76
C LYS A 118 5.80 -16.33 -21.83
N TYR A 119 6.07 -15.03 -21.76
CA TYR A 119 5.25 -14.08 -21.00
C TYR A 119 3.82 -14.02 -21.55
N GLU A 120 3.65 -13.85 -22.86
CA GLU A 120 2.32 -13.87 -23.50
C GLU A 120 1.54 -15.17 -23.25
N THR A 121 2.22 -16.31 -23.29
CA THR A 121 1.61 -17.61 -22.99
C THR A 121 1.23 -17.74 -21.52
N ASN A 122 2.04 -17.21 -20.60
CA ASN A 122 1.76 -17.23 -19.17
C ASN A 122 0.61 -16.29 -18.80
N THR A 123 0.59 -15.07 -19.31
CA THR A 123 -0.49 -14.11 -19.06
C THR A 123 -1.82 -14.61 -19.60
N LYS A 124 -1.86 -15.25 -20.78
CA LYS A 124 -3.07 -15.95 -21.28
C LYS A 124 -3.57 -17.04 -20.31
N LYS A 125 -2.67 -17.79 -19.67
CA LYS A 125 -3.04 -18.79 -18.64
C LYS A 125 -3.55 -18.11 -17.36
N VAL A 126 -2.92 -17.02 -16.91
CA VAL A 126 -3.36 -16.24 -15.74
C VAL A 126 -4.77 -15.69 -15.97
N VAL A 127 -5.02 -15.02 -17.10
CA VAL A 127 -6.35 -14.51 -17.48
C VAL A 127 -7.40 -15.62 -17.54
N ALA A 128 -7.08 -16.78 -18.14
CA ALA A 128 -7.99 -17.93 -18.17
C ALA A 128 -8.28 -18.51 -16.77
N ASN A 129 -7.27 -18.57 -15.90
CA ASN A 129 -7.45 -19.01 -14.51
C ASN A 129 -8.29 -18.01 -13.70
N LEU A 130 -8.07 -16.70 -13.86
CA LEU A 130 -8.86 -15.64 -13.22
C LEU A 130 -10.32 -15.69 -13.69
N ASN A 131 -10.58 -15.89 -14.98
CA ASN A 131 -11.95 -16.08 -15.50
C ASN A 131 -12.66 -17.28 -14.84
N ARG A 132 -11.97 -18.43 -14.69
CA ARG A 132 -12.52 -19.60 -14.00
C ARG A 132 -12.77 -19.33 -12.52
N LEU A 133 -11.82 -18.65 -11.84
CA LEU A 133 -11.92 -18.29 -10.42
C LEU A 133 -13.11 -17.35 -10.19
N VAL A 134 -13.30 -16.32 -11.03
CA VAL A 134 -14.46 -15.42 -10.95
C VAL A 134 -15.77 -16.20 -11.06
N ALA A 135 -15.88 -17.14 -12.01
CA ALA A 135 -17.09 -17.96 -12.15
C ALA A 135 -17.35 -18.85 -10.91
N GLU A 136 -16.31 -19.50 -10.38
CA GLU A 136 -16.41 -20.36 -9.20
C GLU A 136 -16.77 -19.58 -7.93
N VAL A 137 -16.10 -18.45 -7.69
CA VAL A 137 -16.37 -17.58 -6.53
C VAL A 137 -17.77 -16.97 -6.66
N SER A 138 -18.15 -16.45 -7.83
CA SER A 138 -19.51 -15.92 -8.07
C SER A 138 -20.58 -16.94 -7.73
N ALA A 139 -20.42 -18.20 -8.17
CA ALA A 139 -21.35 -19.28 -7.85
C ALA A 139 -21.47 -19.51 -6.34
N LYS A 140 -20.34 -19.58 -5.62
CA LYS A 140 -20.31 -19.71 -4.15
C LYS A 140 -21.01 -18.53 -3.44
N MET A 141 -20.72 -17.30 -3.87
CA MET A 141 -21.25 -16.08 -3.23
C MET A 141 -22.76 -15.87 -3.43
N THR A 142 -23.40 -16.51 -4.42
CA THR A 142 -24.88 -16.49 -4.53
C THR A 142 -25.58 -16.92 -3.24
N THR A 143 -25.01 -17.87 -2.50
CA THR A 143 -25.57 -18.41 -1.24
C THR A 143 -25.36 -17.49 -0.02
N LEU A 144 -24.55 -16.44 -0.18
CA LEU A 144 -24.16 -15.50 0.87
C LEU A 144 -24.68 -14.07 0.63
N LYS A 145 -25.31 -13.78 -0.52
CA LYS A 145 -25.87 -12.47 -0.83
C LYS A 145 -26.80 -11.97 0.29
N GLY A 146 -26.59 -10.73 0.72
CA GLY A 146 -27.34 -10.07 1.79
C GLY A 146 -26.88 -10.41 3.21
N LYS A 147 -25.88 -11.28 3.41
CA LYS A 147 -25.26 -11.52 4.72
C LYS A 147 -24.10 -10.54 4.91
N GLY A 148 -24.13 -9.79 6.02
CA GLY A 148 -22.99 -8.99 6.47
C GLY A 148 -21.90 -9.87 7.07
N PHE A 149 -20.65 -9.40 7.00
CA PHE A 149 -19.50 -10.02 7.67
C PHE A 149 -18.58 -8.94 8.25
N VAL A 150 -17.76 -9.31 9.24
CA VAL A 150 -16.77 -8.44 9.87
C VAL A 150 -15.39 -8.95 9.50
N VAL A 151 -14.45 -8.03 9.31
CA VAL A 151 -13.04 -8.31 9.00
C VAL A 151 -12.14 -7.80 10.12
N PHE A 152 -10.88 -8.21 10.14
CA PHE A 152 -9.89 -7.58 11.04
C PHE A 152 -9.25 -6.37 10.34
N HIS A 153 -8.66 -6.62 9.16
CA HIS A 153 -8.11 -5.57 8.29
C HIS A 153 -9.10 -5.21 7.16
N ASP A 154 -9.32 -3.92 6.89
CA ASP A 154 -10.23 -3.47 5.84
C ASP A 154 -9.55 -3.41 4.45
N ALA A 155 -9.30 -4.60 3.89
CA ALA A 155 -8.72 -4.74 2.55
C ALA A 155 -9.76 -5.00 1.44
N TYR A 156 -10.99 -5.35 1.78
CA TYR A 156 -11.79 -6.22 0.91
C TYR A 156 -12.72 -5.48 -0.07
N GLN A 157 -12.62 -4.15 -0.18
CA GLN A 157 -13.55 -3.31 -0.94
C GLN A 157 -13.78 -3.80 -2.38
N TYR A 158 -12.68 -4.04 -3.10
CA TYR A 158 -12.70 -4.54 -4.48
C TYR A 158 -13.36 -5.92 -4.63
N PHE A 159 -13.14 -6.80 -3.65
CA PHE A 159 -13.73 -8.15 -3.62
C PHE A 159 -15.23 -8.08 -3.31
N GLU A 160 -15.62 -7.25 -2.35
CA GLU A 160 -17.02 -7.01 -1.98
C GLU A 160 -17.83 -6.54 -3.19
N GLU A 161 -17.35 -5.52 -3.89
CA GLU A 161 -18.05 -4.94 -5.03
C GLU A 161 -18.13 -5.93 -6.21
N ARG A 162 -17.03 -6.63 -6.51
CA ARG A 162 -16.97 -7.64 -7.58
C ARG A 162 -17.99 -8.76 -7.37
N PHE A 163 -18.16 -9.24 -6.14
CA PHE A 163 -19.01 -10.40 -5.83
C PHE A 163 -20.35 -10.05 -5.16
N SER A 164 -20.68 -8.76 -5.03
CA SER A 164 -21.89 -8.26 -4.37
C SER A 164 -22.04 -8.74 -2.92
N LEU A 165 -20.94 -8.68 -2.17
CA LEU A 165 -20.92 -8.87 -0.72
C LEU A 165 -20.90 -7.51 -0.01
N LYS A 166 -21.02 -7.51 1.32
CA LYS A 166 -20.93 -6.31 2.14
C LYS A 166 -20.31 -6.64 3.50
N ALA A 167 -19.12 -6.12 3.75
CA ALA A 167 -18.58 -6.01 5.09
C ALA A 167 -19.43 -4.99 5.88
N VAL A 168 -19.56 -5.20 7.19
CA VAL A 168 -20.29 -4.28 8.09
C VAL A 168 -19.38 -3.55 9.06
N GLY A 169 -18.10 -3.90 9.09
CA GLY A 169 -17.04 -3.19 9.79
C GLY A 169 -15.74 -4.00 9.85
N SER A 170 -14.67 -3.33 10.31
CA SER A 170 -13.40 -3.91 10.71
C SER A 170 -13.27 -3.96 12.25
N ILE A 171 -12.37 -4.79 12.76
CA ILE A 171 -11.98 -4.82 14.17
C ILE A 171 -10.46 -4.86 14.24
N HIS A 172 -9.86 -3.82 14.81
CA HIS A 172 -8.45 -3.81 15.15
C HIS A 172 -8.26 -4.20 16.62
N CYS A 173 -7.40 -5.20 16.87
CA CYS A 173 -6.98 -5.56 18.22
C CYS A 173 -5.73 -4.74 18.58
N ILE A 174 -5.88 -3.83 19.53
CA ILE A 174 -4.74 -3.18 20.19
C ILE A 174 -4.08 -4.24 21.11
N THR A 175 -2.78 -4.48 20.92
CA THR A 175 -1.96 -5.40 21.75
C THR A 175 -1.02 -4.64 22.65
#